data_AF-A0A952PJU5-F1
#
_entry.id   AF-A0A952PJU5-F1
#
_cell.length_a   1.000
_cell.length_b   1.000
_cell.length_c   1.000
_cell.angle_alpha   90.00
_cell.angle_beta   90.00
_cell.angle_gamma   90.00
#
_symmetry.space_group_name_H-M   'P 1'
#
loop_
_entity.id
_entity.type
_entity.pdbx_description
1 polymer ?
#
loop_
_entity_poly.entity_id
_entity_poly.type
_entity_poly.pdbx_seq_one_letter_code
_entity_poly.pdbx_strand_id
1 'polypeptide(L)'
;MAGSSDLLGAIGKVIRKRREAMGISQTELAERAGLHRTYINNIEGGSKNISIDSLKGIADALNTNISELMLSAEATDDAKPPIKVMLVEDSEPDVFLFKQSLAKITALPTTVEVYEDGKKAQEKIDKLKEASSDELPDIIFLDLNLRGGRSGYDLLIDIKSNDVLRHIPVIILTTSSNPQDVRKTYGHFANSFMTKPVDPQEYQSQVANVLDLFTKNMGD
;
A
#
# COMPACT_ATOMS: atom_id res chain seq x y z
N MET A 1 9.26 -6.02 19.28
CA MET A 1 10.46 -6.77 18.88
C MET A 1 10.07 -7.81 17.84
N ALA A 2 9.80 -7.39 16.60
CA ALA A 2 9.26 -8.24 15.53
C ALA A 2 10.24 -8.47 14.35
N GLY A 3 11.47 -7.96 14.40
CA GLY A 3 12.29 -7.81 13.18
C GLY A 3 13.05 -9.04 12.67
N SER A 4 13.55 -9.94 13.54
CA SER A 4 14.46 -11.01 13.11
C SER A 4 13.79 -12.37 12.85
N SER A 5 12.70 -12.67 13.56
CA SER A 5 11.98 -13.94 13.38
C SER A 5 11.11 -13.92 12.12
N ASP A 6 10.62 -12.73 11.74
CA ASP A 6 9.74 -12.51 10.60
C ASP A 6 10.50 -12.65 9.27
N LEU A 7 11.68 -12.02 9.18
CA LEU A 7 12.56 -12.12 8.01
C LEU A 7 13.01 -13.55 7.72
N LEU A 8 13.33 -14.35 8.75
CA LEU A 8 13.74 -15.75 8.57
C LEU A 8 12.58 -16.60 8.01
N GLY A 9 11.36 -16.38 8.49
CA GLY A 9 10.17 -17.04 7.97
C GLY A 9 9.88 -16.66 6.51
N ALA A 10 9.96 -15.36 6.20
CA ALA A 10 9.80 -14.82 4.86
C ALA A 10 10.81 -15.42 3.87
N ILE A 11 12.10 -15.40 4.21
CA ILE A 11 13.17 -16.02 3.39
C ILE A 11 12.90 -17.52 3.19
N GLY A 12 12.48 -18.23 4.25
CA GLY A 12 12.12 -19.64 4.16
C GLY A 12 10.99 -19.90 3.16
N LYS A 13 9.92 -19.09 3.19
CA LYS A 13 8.80 -19.17 2.23
C LYS A 13 9.25 -18.90 0.79
N VAL A 14 10.11 -17.90 0.56
CA VAL A 14 10.66 -17.60 -0.77
C VAL A 14 11.48 -18.77 -1.31
N ILE A 15 12.40 -19.29 -0.50
CA ILE A 15 13.24 -20.45 -0.86
C ILE A 15 12.34 -21.62 -1.27
N ARG A 16 11.32 -21.92 -0.45
CA ARG A 16 10.34 -22.96 -0.73
C ARG A 16 9.60 -22.75 -2.05
N LYS A 17 9.04 -21.56 -2.26
CA LYS A 17 8.28 -21.21 -3.47
C LYS A 17 9.14 -21.36 -4.73
N ARG A 18 10.39 -20.92 -4.68
CA ARG A 18 11.32 -21.01 -5.82
C ARG A 18 11.78 -22.44 -6.07
N ARG A 19 12.04 -23.20 -5.01
CA ARG A 19 12.33 -24.65 -5.07
C ARG A 19 11.19 -25.41 -5.75
N GLU A 20 9.95 -25.14 -5.35
CA GLU A 20 8.74 -25.76 -5.92
C GLU A 20 8.52 -25.35 -7.38
N ALA A 21 8.77 -24.09 -7.74
CA ALA A 21 8.72 -23.62 -9.13
C ALA A 21 9.76 -24.29 -10.04
N MET A 22 10.90 -24.71 -9.48
CA MET A 22 11.91 -25.51 -10.17
C MET A 22 11.59 -27.01 -10.20
N GLY A 23 10.51 -27.46 -9.54
CA GLY A 23 10.11 -28.87 -9.49
C GLY A 23 11.06 -29.77 -8.68
N ILE A 24 11.90 -29.20 -7.82
CA ILE A 24 12.90 -29.96 -7.05
C ILE A 24 12.45 -30.21 -5.61
N SER A 25 12.88 -31.33 -5.03
CA SER A 25 12.57 -31.70 -3.64
C SER A 25 13.50 -30.97 -2.65
N GLN A 26 13.13 -30.94 -1.35
CA GLN A 26 14.03 -30.42 -0.30
C GLN A 26 15.35 -31.19 -0.23
N THR A 27 15.33 -32.50 -0.50
CA THR A 27 16.53 -33.34 -0.55
C THR A 27 17.44 -32.93 -1.69
N GLU A 28 16.85 -32.72 -2.88
CA GLU A 28 17.57 -32.26 -4.07
C GLU A 28 18.18 -30.87 -3.87
N LEU A 29 17.44 -29.94 -3.28
CA LEU A 29 17.96 -28.61 -2.94
C LEU A 29 19.14 -28.71 -1.96
N ALA A 30 19.02 -29.58 -0.96
CA ALA A 30 20.08 -29.80 0.03
C ALA A 30 21.36 -30.32 -0.63
N GLU A 31 21.24 -31.31 -1.53
CA GLU A 31 22.37 -31.86 -2.27
C GLU A 31 23.06 -30.79 -3.13
N ARG A 32 22.29 -30.01 -3.90
CA ARG A 32 22.83 -28.92 -4.73
C ARG A 32 23.52 -27.82 -3.92
N ALA A 33 23.00 -27.51 -2.74
CA ALA A 33 23.55 -26.49 -1.86
C ALA A 33 24.70 -27.00 -0.98
N GLY A 34 25.03 -28.29 -1.01
CA GLY A 34 26.02 -28.90 -0.11
C GLY A 34 25.58 -28.92 1.36
N LEU A 35 24.27 -29.02 1.60
CA LEU A 35 23.64 -28.95 2.93
C LEU A 35 22.89 -30.24 3.26
N HIS A 36 22.56 -30.44 4.53
CA HIS A 36 21.73 -31.57 4.96
C HIS A 36 20.24 -31.26 4.79
N ARG A 37 19.43 -32.24 4.35
CA ARG A 37 17.96 -32.09 4.14
C ARG A 37 17.26 -31.47 5.35
N THR A 38 17.56 -31.94 6.56
CA THR A 38 16.96 -31.41 7.81
C THR A 38 17.27 -29.93 8.01
N TYR A 39 18.43 -29.46 7.54
CA TYR A 39 18.79 -28.05 7.62
C TYR A 39 17.94 -27.21 6.67
N ILE A 40 17.75 -27.67 5.41
CA ILE A 40 16.82 -27.04 4.46
C ILE A 40 15.38 -27.00 5.02
N ASN A 41 14.91 -28.09 5.63
CA ASN A 41 13.58 -28.11 6.25
C ASN A 41 13.41 -27.04 7.35
N ASN A 42 14.42 -26.88 8.20
CA ASN A 42 14.39 -25.86 9.25
C ASN A 42 14.47 -24.43 8.68
N ILE A 43 15.20 -24.25 7.57
CA ILE A 43 15.29 -23.00 6.84
C ILE A 43 13.93 -22.62 6.21
N GLU A 44 13.32 -23.53 5.45
CA GLU A 44 12.01 -23.29 4.84
C GLU A 44 10.91 -23.08 5.88
N GLY A 45 11.07 -23.66 7.08
CA GLY A 45 10.18 -23.44 8.22
C GLY A 45 10.50 -22.20 9.07
N GLY A 46 11.52 -21.42 8.73
CA GLY A 46 11.91 -20.21 9.48
C GLY A 46 12.42 -20.46 10.91
N SER A 47 12.74 -21.71 11.26
CA SER A 47 13.05 -22.10 12.64
C SER A 47 14.53 -22.00 13.01
N LYS A 48 15.39 -21.67 12.05
CA LYS A 48 16.84 -21.64 12.25
C LYS A 48 17.51 -20.50 11.51
N ASN A 49 18.46 -19.86 12.17
CA ASN A 49 19.29 -18.82 11.56
C ASN A 49 20.24 -19.43 10.51
N ILE A 50 20.48 -18.70 9.43
CA ILE A 50 21.20 -19.16 8.24
C ILE A 50 22.50 -18.36 8.13
N SER A 51 23.64 -19.03 7.94
CA SER A 51 24.88 -18.32 7.62
C SER A 51 24.83 -17.75 6.20
N ILE A 52 25.57 -16.67 5.95
CA ILE A 52 25.68 -16.06 4.62
C ILE A 52 26.19 -17.08 3.58
N ASP A 53 27.13 -17.96 3.97
CA ASP A 53 27.65 -19.01 3.07
C ASP A 53 26.57 -20.04 2.71
N SER A 54 25.78 -20.48 3.69
CA SER A 54 24.68 -21.42 3.44
C SER A 54 23.62 -20.78 2.53
N LEU A 55 23.31 -19.50 2.78
CA LEU A 55 22.36 -18.74 1.97
C LEU A 55 22.88 -18.55 0.53
N LYS A 56 24.18 -18.31 0.35
CA LYS A 56 24.81 -18.27 -0.98
C LYS A 56 24.67 -19.60 -1.71
N GLY A 57 24.98 -20.71 -1.03
CA GLY A 57 24.84 -22.05 -1.60
C GLY A 57 23.40 -22.38 -2.01
N ILE A 58 22.41 -21.97 -1.22
CA ILE A 58 21.00 -22.11 -1.56
C ILE A 58 20.62 -21.23 -2.76
N ALA A 59 21.06 -19.97 -2.79
CA ALA A 59 20.80 -19.06 -3.90
C ALA A 59 21.34 -19.63 -5.22
N ASP A 60 22.57 -20.15 -5.20
CA ASP A 60 23.21 -20.77 -6.36
C ASP A 60 22.46 -22.03 -6.80
N ALA A 61 22.08 -22.89 -5.85
CA ALA A 61 21.29 -24.10 -6.12
C ALA A 61 19.91 -23.81 -6.73
N LEU A 62 19.35 -22.62 -6.44
CA LEU A 62 18.08 -22.13 -6.97
C LEU A 62 18.22 -21.25 -8.22
N ASN A 63 19.41 -21.20 -8.84
CA ASN A 63 19.73 -20.36 -9.99
C ASN A 63 19.33 -18.89 -9.77
N THR A 64 19.64 -18.34 -8.60
CA THR A 64 19.34 -16.97 -8.23
C THR A 64 20.49 -16.34 -7.43
N ASN A 65 20.32 -15.09 -7.02
CA ASN A 65 21.27 -14.39 -6.17
C ASN A 65 20.61 -14.04 -4.83
N ILE A 66 21.44 -13.75 -3.82
CA ILE A 66 20.96 -13.45 -2.46
C ILE A 66 20.05 -12.22 -2.46
N SER A 67 20.39 -11.18 -3.22
CA SER A 67 19.62 -9.94 -3.28
C SER A 67 18.19 -10.19 -3.76
N GLU A 68 18.01 -11.04 -4.76
CA GLU A 68 16.70 -11.43 -5.28
C GLU A 68 15.87 -12.22 -4.25
N LEU A 69 16.50 -13.13 -3.51
CA LEU A 69 15.84 -13.85 -2.41
C LEU A 69 15.41 -12.89 -1.30
N MET A 70 16.24 -11.91 -0.96
CA MET A 70 15.96 -10.92 0.07
C MET A 70 14.84 -9.97 -0.36
N LEU A 71 14.91 -9.42 -1.58
CA LEU A 71 13.85 -8.58 -2.15
C LEU A 71 12.52 -9.33 -2.20
N SER A 72 12.54 -10.60 -2.60
CA SER A 72 11.35 -11.45 -2.61
C SER A 72 10.84 -11.71 -1.19
N ALA A 73 11.71 -11.82 -0.19
CA ALA A 73 11.31 -12.10 1.20
C ALA A 73 10.70 -10.87 1.86
N GLU A 74 11.27 -9.69 1.60
CA GLU A 74 10.66 -8.41 1.94
C GLU A 74 9.30 -8.24 1.26
N ALA A 75 9.09 -8.88 0.10
CA ALA A 75 7.83 -8.89 -0.63
C ALA A 75 6.86 -10.04 -0.26
N THR A 76 7.25 -11.06 0.54
CA THR A 76 6.37 -12.18 0.87
C THR A 76 5.32 -11.84 1.95
N ASP A 77 4.10 -11.59 1.48
CA ASP A 77 2.76 -12.09 1.88
C ASP A 77 2.31 -12.30 3.35
N ASP A 78 3.10 -12.01 4.38
CA ASP A 78 2.54 -11.74 5.73
C ASP A 78 2.38 -10.23 5.99
N ALA A 79 2.95 -9.37 5.14
CA ALA A 79 2.57 -7.98 5.06
C ALA A 79 1.29 -7.88 4.21
N LYS A 80 0.19 -7.41 4.80
CA LYS A 80 -0.98 -7.04 3.96
C LYS A 80 -0.48 -6.09 2.86
N PRO A 81 -0.99 -6.21 1.62
CA PRO A 81 -0.54 -5.40 0.51
C PRO A 81 -0.58 -3.91 0.88
N PRO A 82 0.37 -3.10 0.37
CA PRO A 82 0.40 -1.70 0.72
C PRO A 82 -0.90 -1.03 0.32
N ILE A 83 -1.45 -0.20 1.21
CA ILE A 83 -2.63 0.58 0.89
C ILE A 83 -2.31 1.54 -0.24
N LYS A 84 -3.13 1.55 -1.29
CA LYS A 84 -3.02 2.45 -2.44
C LYS A 84 -3.89 3.67 -2.20
N VAL A 85 -3.25 4.79 -1.89
CA VAL A 85 -3.91 6.08 -1.73
C VAL A 85 -3.78 6.88 -3.01
N MET A 86 -4.90 7.36 -3.54
CA MET A 86 -4.90 8.43 -4.54
C MET A 86 -5.15 9.76 -3.82
N LEU A 87 -4.20 10.70 -3.93
CA LEU A 87 -4.32 12.04 -3.36
C LEU A 87 -4.46 13.06 -4.49
N VAL A 88 -5.53 13.86 -4.48
CA VAL A 88 -5.75 14.97 -5.39
C VAL A 88 -5.68 16.27 -4.59
N GLU A 89 -4.56 17.00 -4.74
CA GLU A 89 -4.20 18.15 -3.92
C GLU A 89 -3.20 19.03 -4.70
N ASP A 90 -3.53 20.29 -4.94
CA ASP A 90 -2.71 21.25 -5.70
C ASP A 90 -1.75 22.07 -4.81
N SER A 91 -1.89 21.98 -3.49
CA SER A 91 -1.01 22.63 -2.51
C SER A 91 0.19 21.74 -2.15
N GLU A 92 1.39 22.08 -2.63
CA GLU A 92 2.65 21.40 -2.24
C GLU A 92 2.83 21.28 -0.71
N PRO A 93 2.55 22.33 0.11
CA PRO A 93 2.58 22.21 1.57
C PRO A 93 1.63 21.13 2.10
N ASP A 94 0.40 21.04 1.59
CA ASP A 94 -0.59 20.07 2.07
C ASP A 94 -0.21 18.64 1.65
N VAL A 95 0.31 18.47 0.43
CA VAL A 95 0.90 17.20 -0.04
C VAL A 95 2.04 16.76 0.88
N PHE A 96 2.92 17.69 1.25
CA PHE A 96 4.04 17.41 2.16
C PHE A 96 3.53 16.96 3.54
N LEU A 97 2.60 17.70 4.13
CA LEU A 97 2.00 17.36 5.42
C LEU A 97 1.27 16.01 5.37
N PHE A 98 0.56 15.73 4.28
CA PHE A 98 -0.09 14.43 4.05
C PHE A 98 0.94 13.31 4.05
N LYS A 99 2.02 13.43 3.27
CA LYS A 99 3.07 12.40 3.24
C LYS A 99 3.75 12.22 4.60
N GLN A 100 3.98 13.30 5.34
CA GLN A 100 4.56 13.22 6.68
C GLN A 100 3.62 12.51 7.69
N SER A 101 2.31 12.61 7.50
CA SER A 101 1.34 11.90 8.35
C SER A 101 1.46 10.37 8.24
N LEU A 102 1.89 9.86 7.08
CA LEU A 102 2.05 8.42 6.85
C LEU A 102 3.09 7.79 7.77
N ALA A 103 4.14 8.54 8.13
CA ALA A 103 5.16 8.08 9.06
C ALA A 103 4.62 7.85 10.49
N LYS A 104 3.43 8.39 10.81
CA LYS A 104 2.76 8.19 12.10
C LYS A 104 1.87 6.94 12.10
N ILE A 105 1.64 6.30 10.94
CA ILE A 105 0.82 5.10 10.80
C ILE A 105 1.71 3.89 11.09
N THR A 106 1.30 3.06 12.05
CA THR A 106 2.08 1.90 12.51
C THR A 106 1.57 0.56 11.98
N ALA A 107 0.43 0.54 11.27
CA ALA A 107 -0.28 -0.69 10.97
C ALA A 107 0.10 -1.33 9.62
N LEU A 108 0.23 -0.57 8.52
CA LEU A 108 0.46 -1.12 7.19
C LEU A 108 1.32 -0.22 6.28
N PRO A 109 2.13 -0.80 5.38
CA PRO A 109 2.76 -0.08 4.28
C PRO A 109 1.70 0.70 3.47
N THR A 110 1.99 1.94 3.08
CA THR A 110 1.06 2.79 2.33
C THR A 110 1.80 3.45 1.16
N THR A 111 1.23 3.36 -0.02
CA THR A 111 1.68 4.04 -1.23
C THR A 111 0.74 5.20 -1.55
N VAL A 112 1.29 6.34 -1.99
CA VAL A 112 0.49 7.51 -2.33
C VAL A 112 0.83 7.99 -3.73
N GLU A 113 -0.16 7.97 -4.61
CA GLU A 113 -0.09 8.55 -5.95
C GLU A 113 -0.73 9.95 -5.90
N VAL A 114 0.05 10.99 -6.20
CA VAL A 114 -0.38 12.39 -6.06
C VAL A 114 -0.72 13.01 -7.41
N TYR A 115 -1.83 13.75 -7.44
CA TYR A 115 -2.34 14.49 -8.58
C TYR A 115 -2.51 15.97 -8.21
N GLU A 116 -1.61 16.80 -8.74
CA GLU A 116 -1.47 18.22 -8.38
C GLU A 116 -2.45 19.14 -9.13
N ASP A 117 -3.27 18.60 -10.03
CA ASP A 117 -4.28 19.37 -10.74
C ASP A 117 -5.44 18.47 -11.18
N GLY A 118 -6.61 19.09 -11.36
CA GLY A 118 -7.83 18.37 -11.71
C GLY A 118 -7.79 17.70 -13.09
N LYS A 119 -6.94 18.17 -14.02
CA LYS A 119 -6.84 17.57 -15.35
C LYS A 119 -6.09 16.24 -15.29
N LYS A 120 -4.92 16.19 -14.64
CA LYS A 120 -4.17 14.93 -14.43
C LYS A 120 -4.98 13.93 -13.61
N ALA A 121 -5.69 14.40 -12.59
CA ALA A 121 -6.58 13.55 -11.80
C ALA A 121 -7.68 12.93 -12.68
N GLN A 122 -8.31 13.71 -13.56
CA GLN A 122 -9.30 13.21 -14.51
C GLN A 122 -8.71 12.17 -15.47
N GLU A 123 -7.53 12.43 -16.05
CA GLU A 123 -6.87 11.49 -16.94
C GLU A 123 -6.60 10.13 -16.28
N LYS A 124 -6.29 10.12 -14.98
CA LYS A 124 -6.20 8.88 -14.19
C LYS A 124 -7.57 8.25 -13.95
N ILE A 125 -8.56 9.03 -13.52
CA ILE A 125 -9.92 8.54 -13.28
C ILE A 125 -10.45 7.83 -14.52
N ASP A 126 -10.26 8.42 -15.71
CA ASP A 126 -10.71 7.83 -16.97
C ASP A 126 -10.04 6.48 -17.26
N LYS A 127 -8.75 6.33 -16.94
CA LYS A 127 -8.06 5.02 -17.03
C LYS A 127 -8.60 4.02 -16.01
N LEU A 128 -8.86 4.47 -14.78
CA LEU A 128 -9.35 3.60 -13.70
C LEU A 128 -10.76 3.05 -13.96
N LYS A 129 -11.60 3.76 -14.75
CA LYS A 129 -12.95 3.29 -15.13
C LYS A 129 -12.94 1.95 -15.89
N GLU A 130 -11.82 1.59 -16.50
CA GLU A 130 -11.63 0.34 -17.26
C GLU A 130 -10.60 -0.59 -16.62
N ALA A 131 -10.06 -0.23 -15.45
CA ALA A 131 -8.97 -0.94 -14.81
C ALA A 131 -9.45 -2.19 -14.06
N SER A 132 -8.54 -3.14 -13.87
CA SER A 132 -8.78 -4.29 -13.00
C SER A 132 -8.82 -3.88 -11.53
N SER A 133 -9.43 -4.71 -10.67
CA SER A 133 -9.55 -4.42 -9.22
C SER A 133 -8.19 -4.17 -8.56
N ASP A 134 -7.15 -4.86 -9.03
CA ASP A 134 -5.79 -4.77 -8.49
C ASP A 134 -5.10 -3.44 -8.84
N GLU A 135 -5.66 -2.64 -9.75
CA GLU A 135 -5.13 -1.33 -10.14
C GLU A 135 -5.85 -0.17 -9.45
N LEU A 136 -7.00 -0.44 -8.83
CA LEU A 136 -7.79 0.59 -8.17
C LEU A 136 -7.12 1.08 -6.88
N PRO A 137 -7.24 2.37 -6.55
CA PRO A 137 -6.88 2.85 -5.23
C PRO A 137 -7.85 2.29 -4.18
N ASP A 138 -7.32 1.99 -3.00
CA ASP A 138 -8.09 1.55 -1.84
C ASP A 138 -8.88 2.71 -1.21
N ILE A 139 -8.33 3.93 -1.30
CA ILE A 139 -8.94 5.14 -0.77
C ILE A 139 -8.49 6.37 -1.56
N ILE A 140 -9.41 7.33 -1.74
CA ILE A 140 -9.16 8.59 -2.44
C ILE A 140 -9.27 9.74 -1.45
N PHE A 141 -8.27 10.61 -1.39
CA PHE A 141 -8.34 11.91 -0.74
C PHE A 141 -8.44 13.00 -1.81
N LEU A 142 -9.46 13.84 -1.73
CA LEU A 142 -9.82 14.77 -2.80
C LEU A 142 -10.04 16.17 -2.23
N ASP A 143 -9.16 17.12 -2.56
CA ASP A 143 -9.47 18.53 -2.38
C ASP A 143 -10.53 18.97 -3.40
N LEU A 144 -11.55 19.68 -2.93
CA LEU A 144 -12.57 20.29 -3.79
C LEU A 144 -12.11 21.61 -4.40
N ASN A 145 -11.16 22.31 -3.75
CA ASN A 145 -10.72 23.66 -4.10
C ASN A 145 -9.48 23.67 -5.03
N LEU A 146 -9.41 22.72 -5.97
CA LEU A 146 -8.33 22.65 -6.95
C LEU A 146 -8.28 23.91 -7.82
N ARG A 147 -7.08 24.49 -7.99
CA ARG A 147 -6.85 25.60 -8.91
C ARG A 147 -6.67 25.11 -10.35
N GLY A 148 -6.96 26.00 -11.31
CA GLY A 148 -6.41 25.87 -12.67
C GLY A 148 -7.09 24.90 -13.63
N GLY A 149 -8.33 24.47 -13.38
CA GLY A 149 -9.05 23.65 -14.38
C GLY A 149 -10.35 23.04 -13.86
N ARG A 150 -10.40 21.70 -13.88
CA ARG A 150 -11.56 20.91 -13.45
C ARG A 150 -11.70 20.97 -11.93
N SER A 151 -12.91 21.22 -11.44
CA SER A 151 -13.18 21.27 -10.00
C SER A 151 -13.07 19.87 -9.39
N GLY A 152 -12.61 19.77 -8.14
CA GLY A 152 -12.68 18.50 -7.40
C GLY A 152 -14.12 17.99 -7.26
N TYR A 153 -15.12 18.86 -7.35
CA TYR A 153 -16.52 18.43 -7.39
C TYR A 153 -16.85 17.61 -8.64
N ASP A 154 -16.39 18.05 -9.81
CA ASP A 154 -16.64 17.34 -11.07
C ASP A 154 -15.95 15.97 -11.05
N LEU A 155 -14.77 15.87 -10.42
CA LEU A 155 -14.07 14.61 -10.21
C LEU A 155 -14.87 13.67 -9.31
N LEU A 156 -15.43 14.19 -8.21
CA LEU A 156 -16.27 13.42 -7.29
C LEU A 156 -17.49 12.84 -7.99
N ILE A 157 -18.18 13.63 -8.81
CA ILE A 157 -19.33 13.15 -9.61
C ILE A 157 -18.90 12.02 -10.54
N ASP A 158 -17.79 12.20 -11.27
CA ASP A 158 -17.29 11.20 -12.21
C ASP A 158 -16.91 9.88 -11.52
N ILE A 159 -16.25 9.95 -10.36
CA ILE A 159 -15.91 8.78 -9.54
C ILE A 159 -17.19 8.08 -9.09
N LYS A 160 -18.16 8.82 -8.55
CA LYS A 160 -19.34 8.24 -7.89
C LYS A 160 -20.45 7.81 -8.86
N SER A 161 -20.40 8.28 -10.11
CA SER A 161 -21.33 7.89 -11.17
C SER A 161 -20.86 6.66 -11.96
N ASN A 162 -19.64 6.18 -11.72
CA ASN A 162 -19.08 5.03 -12.43
C ASN A 162 -19.16 3.74 -11.58
N ASP A 163 -19.63 2.63 -12.16
CA ASP A 163 -19.83 1.38 -11.43
C ASP A 163 -18.55 0.75 -10.87
N VAL A 164 -17.40 0.95 -11.53
CA VAL A 164 -16.09 0.44 -11.08
C VAL A 164 -15.58 1.26 -9.89
N LEU A 165 -15.74 2.59 -9.96
CA LEU A 165 -15.12 3.51 -9.00
C LEU A 165 -16.01 3.90 -7.82
N ARG A 166 -17.35 3.80 -7.95
CA ARG A 166 -18.29 4.33 -6.94
C ARG A 166 -18.11 3.73 -5.55
N HIS A 167 -17.63 2.49 -5.49
CA HIS A 167 -17.40 1.72 -4.28
C HIS A 167 -16.15 2.18 -3.51
N ILE A 168 -15.22 2.87 -4.16
CA ILE A 168 -14.00 3.37 -3.54
C ILE A 168 -14.36 4.48 -2.54
N PRO A 169 -13.91 4.41 -1.28
CA PRO A 169 -14.12 5.47 -0.31
C PRO A 169 -13.41 6.76 -0.75
N VAL A 170 -14.14 7.86 -0.74
CA VAL A 170 -13.62 9.21 -1.04
C VAL A 170 -13.72 10.06 0.21
N ILE A 171 -12.56 10.56 0.67
CA ILE A 171 -12.41 11.52 1.76
C ILE A 171 -12.22 12.90 1.15
N ILE A 172 -13.20 13.76 1.36
CA ILE A 172 -13.11 15.13 0.87
C ILE A 172 -12.25 15.97 1.82
N LEU A 173 -11.25 16.64 1.28
CA LEU A 173 -10.47 17.66 1.96
C LEU A 173 -11.11 19.03 1.69
N THR A 174 -11.40 19.79 2.75
CA THR A 174 -12.01 21.12 2.59
C THR A 174 -11.49 22.11 3.62
N THR A 175 -11.26 23.34 3.22
CA THR A 175 -10.93 24.44 4.14
C THR A 175 -12.17 25.07 4.80
N SER A 176 -13.38 24.75 4.30
CA SER A 176 -14.61 25.27 4.88
C SER A 176 -14.95 24.55 6.18
N SER A 177 -15.03 25.32 7.26
CA SER A 177 -15.46 24.87 8.58
C SER A 177 -16.97 24.74 8.74
N ASN A 178 -17.76 24.92 7.66
CA ASN A 178 -19.20 24.71 7.68
C ASN A 178 -19.58 23.33 7.07
N PRO A 179 -19.57 22.25 7.86
CA PRO A 179 -19.93 20.91 7.40
C PRO A 179 -21.40 20.77 6.97
N GLN A 180 -22.25 21.78 7.16
CA GLN A 180 -23.61 21.79 6.61
C GLN A 180 -23.64 22.18 5.13
N ASP A 181 -22.80 23.13 4.70
CA ASP A 181 -22.70 23.52 3.28
C ASP A 181 -22.07 22.40 2.48
N VAL A 182 -21.08 21.74 3.06
CA VAL A 182 -20.41 20.57 2.49
C VAL A 182 -21.38 19.38 2.36
N ARG A 183 -22.20 19.10 3.39
CA ARG A 183 -23.22 18.03 3.33
C ARG A 183 -24.37 18.35 2.38
N LYS A 184 -24.84 19.60 2.32
CA LYS A 184 -25.91 20.00 1.39
C LYS A 184 -25.46 19.98 -0.07
N THR A 185 -24.19 20.28 -0.33
CA THR A 185 -23.67 20.40 -1.70
C THR A 185 -23.16 19.05 -2.24
N TYR A 186 -22.64 18.17 -1.38
CA TYR A 186 -21.92 16.95 -1.78
C TYR A 186 -22.36 15.67 -1.06
N GLY A 187 -23.27 15.77 -0.08
CA GLY A 187 -23.66 14.67 0.81
C GLY A 187 -24.40 13.50 0.15
N HIS A 188 -24.75 13.61 -1.13
CA HIS A 188 -25.29 12.49 -1.90
C HIS A 188 -24.20 11.54 -2.44
N PHE A 189 -22.94 11.97 -2.47
CA PHE A 189 -21.86 11.24 -3.16
C PHE A 189 -20.68 10.86 -2.26
N ALA A 190 -20.46 11.53 -1.13
CA ALA A 190 -19.30 11.28 -0.26
C ALA A 190 -19.64 10.59 1.07
N ASN A 191 -18.83 9.60 1.43
CA ASN A 191 -18.98 8.81 2.65
C ASN A 191 -18.34 9.48 3.89
N SER A 192 -17.38 10.40 3.70
CA SER A 192 -16.70 11.09 4.81
C SER A 192 -16.03 12.41 4.35
N PHE A 193 -15.85 13.35 5.29
CA PHE A 193 -15.27 14.67 5.06
C PHE A 193 -14.20 14.97 6.13
N MET A 194 -13.14 15.65 5.73
CA MET A 194 -12.08 16.15 6.58
C MET A 194 -11.91 17.66 6.34
N THR A 195 -12.18 18.46 7.37
CA THR A 195 -11.85 19.89 7.33
C THR A 195 -10.35 20.03 7.56
N LYS A 196 -9.61 20.63 6.63
CA LYS A 196 -8.18 20.89 6.74
C LYS A 196 -7.94 21.83 7.94
N PRO A 197 -7.36 21.35 9.06
CA PRO A 197 -7.06 22.23 10.17
C PRO A 197 -5.93 23.20 9.79
N VAL A 198 -5.94 24.37 10.43
CA VAL A 198 -4.87 25.37 10.27
C VAL A 198 -3.57 24.87 10.90
N ASP A 199 -3.67 24.05 11.96
CA ASP A 199 -2.52 23.47 12.64
C ASP A 199 -1.97 22.25 11.86
N PRO A 200 -0.68 22.26 11.48
CA PRO A 200 -0.07 21.14 10.75
C PRO A 200 -0.03 19.81 11.50
N GLN A 201 0.10 19.83 12.84
CA GLN A 201 0.11 18.61 13.63
C GLN A 201 -1.28 18.00 13.71
N GLU A 202 -2.31 18.83 13.81
CA GLU A 202 -3.70 18.41 13.74
C GLU A 202 -4.01 17.81 12.36
N TYR A 203 -3.55 18.44 11.27
CA TYR A 203 -3.75 17.91 9.91
C TYR A 203 -3.18 16.51 9.79
N GLN A 204 -1.92 16.35 10.20
CA GLN A 204 -1.25 15.05 10.20
C GLN A 204 -1.97 14.02 11.07
N SER A 205 -2.50 14.43 12.22
CA SER A 205 -3.20 13.52 13.14
C SER A 205 -4.54 13.07 12.56
N GLN A 206 -5.28 13.97 11.90
CA GLN A 206 -6.55 13.61 11.24
C GLN A 206 -6.33 12.65 10.07
N VAL A 207 -5.34 12.91 9.21
CA VAL A 207 -4.98 12.00 8.10
C VAL A 207 -4.56 10.63 8.64
N ALA A 208 -3.68 10.59 9.63
CA ALA A 208 -3.24 9.34 10.25
C ALA A 208 -4.41 8.56 10.87
N ASN A 209 -5.34 9.23 11.56
CA ASN A 209 -6.52 8.59 12.15
C ASN A 209 -7.46 7.99 11.10
N VAL A 210 -7.71 8.70 9.99
CA VAL A 210 -8.55 8.17 8.90
C VAL A 210 -7.92 6.93 8.28
N LEU A 211 -6.62 6.96 8.02
CA LEU A 211 -5.93 5.81 7.46
C LEU A 211 -5.84 4.65 8.46
N ASP A 212 -5.59 4.91 9.75
CA ASP A 212 -5.59 3.88 10.80
C ASP A 212 -6.96 3.20 10.92
N LEU A 213 -8.06 3.97 10.97
CA LEU A 213 -9.42 3.42 10.98
C LEU A 213 -9.72 2.59 9.72
N PHE A 214 -9.31 3.08 8.55
CA PHE A 214 -9.44 2.35 7.30
C PHE A 214 -8.69 1.02 7.33
N THR A 215 -7.44 1.01 7.83
CA THR A 215 -6.62 -0.22 7.92
C THR A 215 -7.21 -1.25 8.87
N LYS A 216 -7.85 -0.82 9.97
CA LYS A 216 -8.50 -1.70 10.95
C LYS A 216 -9.73 -2.38 10.36
N ASN A 217 -10.57 -1.62 9.65
CA ASN A 217 -11.78 -2.15 9.01
C ASN A 217 -11.50 -3.07 7.81
N MET A 218 -10.29 -3.06 7.23
CA MET A 218 -9.86 -4.04 6.23
C MET A 218 -9.39 -5.37 6.83
N GLY A 219 -9.21 -5.45 8.16
CA GLY A 219 -8.67 -6.62 8.84
C GLY A 219 -9.68 -7.57 9.47
N ASP A 220 -10.97 -7.20 9.46
CA ASP A 220 -12.11 -7.98 9.98
C ASP A 220 -12.91 -8.59 8.82
#